data_AF-H5U6N5-F1
#
_entry.id   AF-H5U6N5-F1
#
_cell.length_a   1.000
_cell.length_b   1.000
_cell.length_c   1.000
_cell.angle_alpha   90.00
_cell.angle_beta   90.00
_cell.angle_gamma   90.00
#
_symmetry.space_group_name_H-M   'P 1'
#
loop_
_entity.id
_entity.type
_entity.pdbx_description
1 polymer ?
#
loop_
_entity_poly.entity_id
_entity_poly.type
_entity_poly.pdbx_seq_one_letter_code
_entity_poly.pdbx_strand_id
1 'polypeptide(L)'
;MSDSSPDSYRISRRQLLGASGLATVVLALSRTPAARAAPSPPDGYLDMPPIARQVLGGLRISSRDALRGVSVMVMPGDDRYSKQQGVTGRGPGAMSDGAADEFVGLVDRFLPQGDELLRPLAVALSVTLTDLAVTPTRLPDDQVASAVDRALGVSDNDRTFPLSLIAGLVMDVAALLVGAPLAGPFASPFANADFQTKARAFQLIEQPAADLLAVFDNALPQPLRGSGAGLLRFVGGILLDGSAFTVWSEHRLYDHTSRRLSRRPVSWNITGYRPNGLVDGNDDFIGYYKGFEEF
;
A
#
# COMPACT_ATOMS: atom_id res chain seq x y z
N MET A 1 -14.03 3.06 -46.58
CA MET A 1 -13.39 1.76 -46.27
C MET A 1 -11.90 1.99 -46.48
N SER A 2 -11.03 2.05 -45.49
CA SER A 2 -10.93 1.29 -44.24
C SER A 2 -10.29 2.18 -43.17
N ASP A 3 -10.94 2.25 -42.01
CA ASP A 3 -10.52 3.00 -40.83
C ASP A 3 -9.51 2.16 -40.04
N SER A 4 -8.27 2.62 -39.95
CA SER A 4 -7.19 1.99 -39.18
C SER A 4 -7.23 2.50 -37.75
N SER A 5 -8.00 1.83 -36.88
CA SER A 5 -7.92 2.03 -35.44
C SER A 5 -6.62 1.44 -34.87
N PRO A 6 -5.94 2.11 -33.93
CA PRO A 6 -4.72 1.61 -33.31
C PRO A 6 -5.06 0.49 -32.34
N ASP A 7 -4.46 -0.68 -32.56
CA ASP A 7 -4.51 -1.81 -31.63
C ASP A 7 -4.06 -1.36 -30.23
N SER A 8 -5.02 -1.32 -29.31
CA SER A 8 -4.77 -1.14 -27.88
C SER A 8 -3.82 -2.24 -27.40
N TYR A 9 -2.68 -1.83 -26.85
CA TYR A 9 -1.61 -2.68 -26.35
C TYR A 9 -2.12 -3.60 -25.21
N ARG A 10 -2.65 -4.78 -25.53
CA ARG A 10 -3.11 -5.79 -24.56
C ARG A 10 -1.97 -6.76 -24.26
N ILE A 11 -1.16 -6.46 -23.24
CA ILE A 11 -0.22 -7.42 -22.65
C ILE A 11 -1.04 -8.58 -22.06
N SER A 12 -0.77 -9.83 -22.47
CA SER A 12 -1.54 -10.97 -21.97
C SER A 12 -1.16 -11.30 -20.52
N ARG A 13 -2.14 -11.72 -19.70
CA ARG A 13 -1.94 -12.09 -18.28
C ARG A 13 -0.86 -13.15 -18.06
N ARG A 14 -0.65 -14.05 -19.03
CA ARG A 14 0.43 -15.05 -19.02
C ARG A 14 1.80 -14.45 -19.36
N GLN A 15 1.84 -13.44 -20.22
CA GLN A 15 3.07 -12.71 -20.57
C GLN A 15 3.52 -11.79 -19.42
N LEU A 16 2.58 -11.23 -18.67
CA LEU A 16 2.84 -10.42 -17.48
C LEU A 16 3.42 -11.23 -16.30
N LEU A 17 3.27 -12.57 -16.31
CA LEU A 17 3.69 -13.50 -15.25
C LEU A 17 4.86 -14.43 -15.65
N GLY A 18 5.48 -14.24 -16.82
CA GLY A 18 6.67 -14.99 -17.24
C GLY A 18 7.90 -14.69 -16.38
N ALA A 19 9.09 -15.17 -16.79
CA ALA A 19 10.37 -15.07 -16.05
C ALA A 19 10.82 -13.65 -15.62
N SER A 20 10.06 -12.61 -15.96
CA SER A 20 10.22 -11.19 -15.63
C SER A 20 9.00 -10.59 -14.88
N GLY A 21 8.19 -11.43 -14.21
CA GLY A 21 6.83 -11.10 -13.76
C GLY A 21 6.70 -9.83 -12.90
N LEU A 22 7.45 -9.74 -11.80
CA LEU A 22 7.38 -8.57 -10.91
C LEU A 22 7.94 -7.30 -11.57
N ALA A 23 9.06 -7.39 -12.28
CA ALA A 23 9.66 -6.26 -13.00
C ALA A 23 8.70 -5.69 -14.06
N THR A 24 7.98 -6.55 -14.76
CA THR A 24 6.98 -6.17 -15.77
C THR A 24 5.79 -5.47 -15.12
N VAL A 25 5.29 -5.97 -13.99
CA VAL A 25 4.25 -5.31 -13.19
C VAL A 25 4.72 -3.92 -12.76
N VAL A 26 5.88 -3.85 -12.10
CA VAL A 26 6.46 -2.59 -11.58
C VAL A 26 6.60 -1.54 -12.69
N LEU A 27 7.11 -1.95 -13.86
CA LEU A 27 7.26 -1.07 -15.00
C LEU A 27 5.90 -0.63 -15.56
N ALA A 28 4.90 -1.51 -15.60
CA ALA A 28 3.57 -1.17 -16.06
C ALA A 28 2.88 -0.16 -15.13
N LEU A 29 2.95 -0.38 -13.81
CA LEU A 29 2.39 0.52 -12.80
C LEU A 29 2.97 1.93 -12.89
N SER A 30 4.29 2.04 -13.00
CA SER A 30 4.98 3.34 -13.11
C SER A 30 4.67 4.15 -14.37
N ARG A 31 4.07 3.49 -15.39
CA ARG A 31 3.74 4.11 -16.68
C ARG A 31 2.26 4.45 -16.83
N THR A 32 1.43 4.13 -15.83
CA THR A 32 0.00 4.48 -15.88
C THR A 32 -0.17 6.01 -15.99
N PRO A 33 -1.16 6.51 -16.75
CA PRO A 33 -1.39 7.96 -16.88
C PRO A 33 -1.59 8.66 -15.53
N ALA A 34 -2.30 8.00 -14.61
CA ALA A 34 -2.53 8.49 -13.25
C ALA A 34 -1.22 8.63 -12.45
N ALA A 35 -0.28 7.68 -12.57
CA ALA A 35 1.03 7.78 -11.93
C ALA A 35 1.90 8.91 -12.50
N ARG A 36 1.75 9.24 -13.79
CA ARG A 36 2.53 10.30 -14.46
C ARG A 36 1.99 11.71 -14.20
N ALA A 37 0.70 11.84 -13.90
CA ALA A 37 0.04 13.13 -13.68
C ALA A 37 0.18 13.66 -12.24
N ALA A 38 0.64 12.82 -11.30
CA ALA A 38 0.85 13.20 -9.91
C ALA A 38 2.12 14.05 -9.74
N PRO A 39 2.17 14.95 -8.73
CA PRO A 39 3.34 15.78 -8.47
C PRO A 39 4.58 14.92 -8.22
N SER A 40 5.76 15.49 -8.54
CA SER A 40 7.06 14.84 -8.39
C SER A 40 7.19 14.12 -7.05
N PRO A 41 7.83 12.93 -7.01
CA PRO A 41 8.10 12.25 -5.75
C PRO A 41 8.85 13.19 -4.79
N PRO A 42 8.59 13.10 -3.47
CA PRO A 42 9.18 14.02 -2.50
C PRO A 42 10.70 14.00 -2.58
N ASP A 43 11.29 15.19 -2.38
CA ASP A 43 12.73 15.40 -2.44
C ASP A 43 13.48 14.47 -1.48
N GLY A 44 14.54 13.83 -1.97
CA GLY A 44 15.31 12.82 -1.24
C GLY A 44 16.02 11.78 -2.12
N TYR A 45 15.70 11.73 -3.41
CA TYR A 45 16.19 10.74 -4.38
C TYR A 45 17.07 11.35 -5.49
N LEU A 46 17.79 12.42 -5.17
CA LEU A 46 18.51 13.25 -6.15
C LEU A 46 19.60 12.46 -6.91
N ASP A 47 20.16 11.41 -6.30
CA ASP A 47 21.26 10.63 -6.87
C ASP A 47 20.84 9.44 -7.76
N MET A 48 19.54 9.18 -7.90
CA MET A 48 19.07 8.04 -8.72
C MET A 48 19.00 8.37 -10.21
N PRO A 49 19.25 7.36 -11.08
CA PRO A 49 18.94 7.46 -12.49
C PRO A 49 17.49 7.90 -12.75
N PRO A 50 17.22 8.70 -13.80
CA PRO A 50 15.88 9.21 -14.09
C PRO A 50 14.78 8.13 -14.15
N ILE A 51 15.11 6.97 -14.71
CA ILE A 51 14.19 5.85 -14.83
C ILE A 51 13.88 5.20 -13.46
N ALA A 52 14.87 5.00 -12.60
CA ALA A 52 14.65 4.47 -11.25
C ALA A 52 13.81 5.42 -10.41
N ARG A 53 14.08 6.73 -10.50
CA ARG A 53 13.29 7.77 -9.85
C ARG A 53 11.83 7.78 -10.32
N GLN A 54 11.61 7.64 -11.63
CA GLN A 54 10.27 7.54 -12.21
C GLN A 54 9.53 6.30 -11.71
N VAL A 55 10.18 5.14 -11.72
CA VAL A 55 9.58 3.88 -11.29
C VAL A 55 9.21 3.94 -9.80
N LEU A 56 10.14 4.37 -8.95
CA LEU A 56 9.91 4.49 -7.51
C LEU A 56 8.81 5.52 -7.19
N GLY A 57 8.79 6.66 -7.91
CA GLY A 57 7.72 7.64 -7.79
C GLY A 57 6.35 7.05 -8.14
N GLY A 58 6.27 6.35 -9.28
CA GLY A 58 5.04 5.68 -9.71
C GLY A 58 4.57 4.60 -8.74
N LEU A 59 5.49 3.78 -8.22
CA LEU A 59 5.18 2.77 -7.20
C LEU A 59 4.65 3.39 -5.92
N ARG A 60 5.20 4.52 -5.47
CA ARG A 60 4.71 5.23 -4.29
C ARG A 60 3.29 5.73 -4.47
N ILE A 61 2.97 6.29 -5.64
CA ILE A 61 1.62 6.74 -5.96
C ILE A 61 0.66 5.55 -6.02
N SER A 62 1.04 4.49 -6.75
CA SER A 62 0.27 3.24 -6.83
C SER A 62 -0.02 2.68 -5.44
N SER A 63 1.00 2.58 -4.60
CA SER A 63 0.87 2.00 -3.26
C SER A 63 -0.05 2.80 -2.36
N ARG A 64 0.03 4.14 -2.40
CA ARG A 64 -0.92 5.00 -1.67
C ARG A 64 -2.34 4.85 -2.19
N ASP A 65 -2.53 4.77 -3.51
CA ASP A 65 -3.84 4.51 -4.10
C ASP A 65 -4.39 3.15 -3.68
N ALA A 66 -3.55 2.10 -3.65
CA ALA A 66 -3.95 0.77 -3.22
C ALA A 66 -4.43 0.77 -1.76
N LEU A 67 -3.67 1.39 -0.84
CA LEU A 67 -4.04 1.47 0.59
C LEU A 67 -5.26 2.37 0.85
N ARG A 68 -5.45 3.44 0.08
CA ARG A 68 -6.72 4.20 0.06
C ARG A 68 -7.87 3.32 -0.45
N GLY A 69 -7.60 2.51 -1.46
CA GLY A 69 -8.49 1.48 -1.98
C GLY A 69 -8.93 0.47 -0.92
N VAL A 70 -8.04 0.09 0.00
CA VAL A 70 -8.35 -0.77 1.16
C VAL A 70 -9.21 0.00 2.16
N SER A 71 -8.86 1.26 2.44
CA SER A 71 -9.57 2.10 3.41
C SER A 71 -11.04 2.31 3.06
N VAL A 72 -11.36 2.50 1.78
CA VAL A 72 -12.74 2.64 1.34
C VAL A 72 -13.52 1.31 1.31
N MET A 73 -12.86 0.15 1.36
CA MET A 73 -13.58 -1.11 1.59
C MET A 73 -14.14 -1.17 3.01
N VAL A 74 -13.39 -0.64 3.97
CA VAL A 74 -13.74 -0.66 5.40
C VAL A 74 -14.77 0.41 5.75
N MET A 75 -14.66 1.59 5.13
CA MET A 75 -15.55 2.72 5.41
C MET A 75 -15.83 3.52 4.12
N PRO A 76 -16.74 3.03 3.26
CA PRO A 76 -17.09 3.70 2.02
C PRO A 76 -17.81 5.03 2.30
N GLY A 77 -17.52 6.03 1.46
CA GLY A 77 -18.15 7.35 1.48
C GLY A 77 -18.63 7.77 0.09
N ASP A 78 -18.70 9.07 -0.14
CA ASP A 78 -19.04 9.70 -1.42
C ASP A 78 -17.82 10.08 -2.28
N ASP A 79 -16.63 9.66 -1.86
CA ASP A 79 -15.37 9.94 -2.52
C ASP A 79 -15.15 9.12 -3.80
N ARG A 80 -14.13 9.52 -4.58
CA ARG A 80 -13.80 8.91 -5.87
C ARG A 80 -13.40 7.43 -5.79
N TYR A 81 -12.73 6.99 -4.71
CA TYR A 81 -12.31 5.59 -4.55
C TYR A 81 -13.52 4.72 -4.18
N SER A 82 -14.40 5.22 -3.31
CA SER A 82 -15.66 4.55 -2.98
C SER A 82 -16.56 4.39 -4.22
N LYS A 83 -16.67 5.45 -5.04
CA LYS A 83 -17.40 5.38 -6.32
C LYS A 83 -16.80 4.38 -7.28
N GLN A 84 -15.47 4.36 -7.41
CA GLN A 84 -14.76 3.44 -8.32
C GLN A 84 -14.99 1.97 -7.97
N GLN A 85 -15.03 1.61 -6.68
CA GLN A 85 -15.25 0.22 -6.29
C GLN A 85 -16.72 -0.24 -6.39
N GLY A 86 -17.65 0.67 -6.69
CA GLY A 86 -19.08 0.39 -6.81
C GLY A 86 -19.83 0.26 -5.47
N VAL A 87 -19.17 0.51 -4.34
CA VAL A 87 -19.78 0.51 -2.99
C VAL A 87 -19.54 1.87 -2.35
N THR A 88 -20.63 2.62 -2.15
CA THR A 88 -20.62 4.00 -1.68
C THR A 88 -21.53 4.19 -0.46
N GLY A 89 -21.24 5.23 0.32
CA GLY A 89 -22.10 5.73 1.39
C GLY A 89 -22.63 7.12 1.07
N ARG A 90 -23.73 7.53 1.71
CA ARG A 90 -24.15 8.94 1.68
C ARG A 90 -23.32 9.73 2.67
N GLY A 91 -22.55 10.70 2.18
CA GLY A 91 -21.74 11.59 3.01
C GLY A 91 -20.33 11.04 3.26
N PRO A 92 -19.69 11.47 4.36
CA PRO A 92 -18.26 11.27 4.55
C PRO A 92 -17.89 9.80 4.79
N GLY A 93 -16.65 9.44 4.45
CA GLY A 93 -16.08 8.10 4.62
C GLY A 93 -14.57 8.17 4.88
N ALA A 94 -13.84 7.10 4.54
CA ALA A 94 -12.41 6.97 4.84
C ALA A 94 -11.52 8.10 4.32
N MET A 95 -11.93 8.72 3.21
CA MET A 95 -11.19 9.80 2.55
C MET A 95 -11.51 11.19 3.08
N SER A 96 -12.53 11.34 3.91
CA SER A 96 -13.09 12.67 4.23
C SER A 96 -12.26 13.47 5.22
N ASP A 97 -11.35 12.84 5.96
CA ASP A 97 -10.80 13.47 7.14
C ASP A 97 -9.37 13.00 7.49
N GLY A 98 -8.66 12.50 6.47
CA GLY A 98 -7.26 12.09 6.54
C GLY A 98 -7.02 10.68 7.07
N ALA A 99 -8.05 9.94 7.47
CA ALA A 99 -7.91 8.57 8.00
C ALA A 99 -7.17 7.61 7.07
N ALA A 100 -7.50 7.64 5.76
CA ALA A 100 -6.83 6.80 4.78
C ALA A 100 -5.35 7.17 4.58
N ASP A 101 -4.96 8.44 4.77
CA ASP A 101 -3.55 8.84 4.74
C ASP A 101 -2.82 8.46 6.04
N GLU A 102 -3.52 8.53 7.19
CA GLU A 102 -3.01 8.02 8.46
C GLU A 102 -2.75 6.51 8.40
N PHE A 103 -3.62 5.76 7.71
CA PHE A 103 -3.40 4.32 7.48
C PHE A 103 -2.05 4.05 6.79
N VAL A 104 -1.73 4.80 5.75
CA VAL A 104 -0.43 4.69 5.07
C VAL A 104 0.71 4.95 6.06
N GLY A 105 0.60 6.02 6.86
CA GLY A 105 1.59 6.35 7.88
C GLY A 105 1.70 5.29 8.98
N LEU A 106 0.58 4.68 9.39
CA LEU A 106 0.56 3.58 10.34
C LEU A 106 1.30 2.37 9.79
N VAL A 107 1.03 1.98 8.55
CA VAL A 107 1.73 0.86 7.89
C VAL A 107 3.23 1.11 7.83
N ASP A 108 3.67 2.32 7.46
CA ASP A 108 5.09 2.67 7.42
C ASP A 108 5.76 2.65 8.82
N ARG A 109 4.99 2.83 9.90
CA ARG A 109 5.48 2.80 11.29
C ARG A 109 5.25 1.46 12.00
N PHE A 110 4.50 0.53 11.39
CA PHE A 110 3.99 -0.68 12.05
C PHE A 110 5.12 -1.63 12.52
N LEU A 111 6.32 -1.51 11.96
CA LEU A 111 7.48 -2.30 12.38
C LEU A 111 8.60 -1.37 12.87
N PRO A 112 8.67 -1.08 14.18
CA PRO A 112 9.92 -0.66 14.77
C PRO A 112 10.87 -1.88 14.71
N GLN A 113 11.95 -1.80 13.93
CA GLN A 113 13.03 -2.81 13.81
C GLN A 113 12.72 -4.04 12.93
N GLY A 114 12.07 -3.86 11.77
CA GLY A 114 11.82 -4.91 10.77
C GLY A 114 13.01 -5.30 9.88
N ASP A 115 14.23 -5.26 10.39
CA ASP A 115 15.45 -5.33 9.56
C ASP A 115 15.72 -6.73 8.98
N GLU A 116 15.16 -7.81 9.56
CA GLU A 116 15.39 -9.18 9.07
C GLU A 116 14.31 -9.68 8.11
N LEU A 117 13.04 -9.33 8.35
CA LEU A 117 11.92 -9.77 7.49
C LEU A 117 11.75 -8.92 6.23
N LEU A 118 12.07 -7.62 6.29
CA LEU A 118 11.84 -6.69 5.18
C LEU A 118 13.06 -6.51 4.29
N ARG A 119 14.27 -6.70 4.82
CA ARG A 119 15.52 -6.60 4.05
C ARG A 119 15.52 -7.48 2.79
N PRO A 120 15.04 -8.73 2.81
CA PRO A 120 14.95 -9.54 1.60
C PRO A 120 14.13 -8.90 0.47
N LEU A 121 13.03 -8.24 0.86
CA LEU A 121 12.09 -7.61 -0.08
C LEU A 121 12.61 -6.27 -0.56
N ALA A 122 13.22 -5.51 0.34
CA ALA A 122 13.92 -4.28 -0.02
C ALA A 122 15.03 -4.58 -1.03
N VAL A 123 15.83 -5.64 -0.80
CA VAL A 123 16.86 -6.13 -1.74
C VAL A 123 16.24 -6.57 -3.06
N ALA A 124 15.15 -7.36 -3.06
CA ALA A 124 14.50 -7.78 -4.30
C ALA A 124 13.96 -6.60 -5.11
N LEU A 125 13.39 -5.60 -4.44
CA LEU A 125 12.94 -4.37 -5.09
C LEU A 125 14.12 -3.55 -5.60
N SER A 126 15.21 -3.41 -4.81
CA SER A 126 16.46 -2.77 -5.24
C SER A 126 17.00 -3.41 -6.51
N VAL A 127 17.11 -4.75 -6.54
CA VAL A 127 17.59 -5.50 -7.70
C VAL A 127 16.66 -5.28 -8.90
N THR A 128 15.35 -5.36 -8.70
CA THR A 128 14.38 -5.12 -9.78
C THR A 128 14.49 -3.70 -10.36
N LEU A 129 14.62 -2.68 -9.50
CA LEU A 129 14.79 -1.30 -9.94
C LEU A 129 16.13 -1.10 -10.66
N THR A 130 17.16 -1.77 -10.17
CA THR A 130 18.51 -1.74 -10.72
C THR A 130 18.54 -2.40 -12.10
N ASP A 131 17.95 -3.58 -12.27
CA ASP A 131 17.78 -4.26 -13.56
C ASP A 131 16.93 -3.44 -14.55
N LEU A 132 15.91 -2.72 -14.06
CA LEU A 132 15.11 -1.80 -14.91
C LEU A 132 15.87 -0.53 -15.28
N ALA A 133 16.79 -0.08 -14.41
CA ALA A 133 17.59 1.11 -14.64
C ALA A 133 18.72 0.87 -15.63
N VAL A 134 19.13 -0.39 -15.80
CA VAL A 134 20.19 -0.76 -16.70
C VAL A 134 19.61 -1.46 -17.92
N THR A 135 19.87 -0.94 -19.12
CA THR A 135 19.63 -1.69 -20.36
C THR A 135 20.32 -3.06 -20.21
N PRO A 136 19.67 -4.21 -20.51
CA PRO A 136 20.06 -5.56 -20.06
C PRO A 136 21.46 -6.08 -20.46
N THR A 137 22.33 -5.23 -20.98
CA THR A 137 23.69 -5.52 -21.43
C THR A 137 24.79 -4.88 -20.57
N ARG A 138 24.49 -4.09 -19.54
CA ARG A 138 25.50 -3.52 -18.64
C ARG A 138 25.22 -3.93 -17.20
N LEU A 139 26.27 -4.15 -16.39
CA LEU A 139 26.08 -4.22 -14.94
C LEU A 139 25.89 -2.78 -14.42
N PRO A 140 25.07 -2.58 -13.39
CA PRO A 140 24.90 -1.27 -12.76
C PRO A 140 26.24 -0.82 -12.18
N ASP A 141 26.62 0.43 -12.41
CA ASP A 141 27.75 1.03 -11.69
C ASP A 141 27.38 1.16 -10.19
N ASP A 142 28.34 0.97 -9.29
CA ASP A 142 28.14 0.92 -7.82
C ASP A 142 27.38 2.14 -7.25
N GLN A 143 27.48 3.28 -7.93
CA GLN A 143 26.76 4.51 -7.59
C GLN A 143 25.24 4.35 -7.74
N VAL A 144 24.77 3.64 -8.77
CA VAL A 144 23.33 3.42 -9.03
C VAL A 144 22.74 2.49 -7.99
N ALA A 145 23.43 1.38 -7.71
CA ALA A 145 23.01 0.44 -6.67
C ALA A 145 22.93 1.14 -5.30
N SER A 146 23.97 1.89 -4.94
CA SER A 146 24.01 2.66 -3.69
C SER A 146 22.91 3.72 -3.61
N ALA A 147 22.58 4.39 -4.73
CA ALA A 147 21.51 5.37 -4.75
C ALA A 147 20.13 4.73 -4.55
N VAL A 148 19.87 3.58 -5.17
CA VAL A 148 18.63 2.81 -5.00
C VAL A 148 18.51 2.31 -3.55
N ASP A 149 19.59 1.79 -2.97
CA ASP A 149 19.60 1.34 -1.58
C ASP A 149 19.36 2.49 -0.60
N ARG A 150 19.97 3.67 -0.81
CA ARG A 150 19.66 4.89 -0.04
C ARG A 150 18.20 5.33 -0.19
N ALA A 151 17.64 5.20 -1.39
CA ALA A 151 16.23 5.54 -1.66
C ALA A 151 15.26 4.71 -0.83
N LEU A 152 15.57 3.43 -0.75
CA LEU A 152 14.76 2.43 -0.10
C LEU A 152 15.04 2.37 1.41
N GLY A 153 16.04 3.11 1.90
CA GLY A 153 16.43 3.13 3.31
C GLY A 153 17.21 1.87 3.73
N VAL A 154 17.85 1.17 2.79
CA VAL A 154 18.50 -0.14 3.02
C VAL A 154 19.94 0.02 3.55
N SER A 155 20.67 1.06 3.17
CA SER A 155 22.11 1.17 3.46
C SER A 155 22.51 2.08 4.62
N ASP A 156 21.69 3.06 5.03
CA ASP A 156 22.13 4.11 5.96
C ASP A 156 20.99 4.61 6.88
N ASN A 157 21.09 4.25 8.17
CA ASN A 157 20.43 4.83 9.36
C ASN A 157 18.90 4.95 9.41
N ASP A 158 18.30 4.43 10.51
CA ASP A 158 17.03 4.80 11.19
C ASP A 158 15.76 5.09 10.37
N ARG A 159 15.81 4.96 9.04
CA ARG A 159 14.70 5.13 8.11
C ARG A 159 14.20 3.73 7.75
N THR A 160 13.14 3.32 8.41
CA THR A 160 12.43 2.08 8.09
C THR A 160 12.02 2.08 6.63
N PHE A 161 12.31 1.00 5.91
CA PHE A 161 11.79 0.78 4.56
C PHE A 161 10.27 1.02 4.55
N PRO A 162 9.71 1.84 3.63
CA PRO A 162 8.30 2.19 3.63
C PRO A 162 7.46 0.96 3.29
N LEU A 163 6.93 0.32 4.32
CA LEU A 163 6.15 -0.92 4.23
C LEU A 163 4.89 -0.75 3.38
N SER A 164 4.39 0.48 3.28
CA SER A 164 3.30 0.82 2.37
C SER A 164 3.63 0.50 0.91
N LEU A 165 4.88 0.62 0.47
CA LEU A 165 5.29 0.27 -0.90
C LEU A 165 5.11 -1.22 -1.19
N ILE A 166 5.58 -2.07 -0.27
CA ILE A 166 5.44 -3.53 -0.43
C ILE A 166 3.97 -3.92 -0.33
N ALA A 167 3.26 -3.40 0.68
CA ALA A 167 1.84 -3.68 0.85
C ALA A 167 1.04 -3.31 -0.40
N GLY A 168 1.26 -2.11 -0.93
CA GLY A 168 0.64 -1.65 -2.17
C GLY A 168 0.95 -2.53 -3.38
N LEU A 169 2.22 -2.92 -3.55
CA LEU A 169 2.63 -3.80 -4.64
C LEU A 169 1.99 -5.19 -4.55
N VAL A 170 1.91 -5.77 -3.35
CA VAL A 170 1.21 -7.05 -3.12
C VAL A 170 -0.27 -6.92 -3.49
N MET A 171 -0.93 -5.84 -3.07
CA MET A 171 -2.34 -5.60 -3.42
C MET A 171 -2.53 -5.46 -4.94
N ASP A 172 -1.66 -4.72 -5.62
CA ASP A 172 -1.75 -4.51 -7.07
C ASP A 172 -1.49 -5.80 -7.85
N VAL A 173 -0.49 -6.59 -7.46
CA VAL A 173 -0.23 -7.91 -8.06
C VAL A 173 -1.42 -8.84 -7.84
N ALA A 174 -1.93 -8.94 -6.60
CA ALA A 174 -3.08 -9.77 -6.28
C ALA A 174 -4.32 -9.36 -7.08
N ALA A 175 -4.59 -8.05 -7.20
CA ALA A 175 -5.70 -7.50 -7.98
C ALA A 175 -5.59 -7.89 -9.47
N LEU A 176 -4.42 -7.72 -10.08
CA LEU A 176 -4.17 -8.13 -11.46
C LEU A 176 -4.36 -9.63 -11.65
N LEU A 177 -3.92 -10.44 -10.68
CA LEU A 177 -4.11 -11.89 -10.66
C LEU A 177 -5.58 -12.31 -10.52
N VAL A 178 -6.47 -11.47 -10.03
CA VAL A 178 -7.91 -11.78 -9.97
C VAL A 178 -8.75 -11.05 -11.02
N GLY A 179 -8.11 -10.26 -11.90
CA GLY A 179 -8.74 -9.67 -13.08
C GLY A 179 -8.98 -8.16 -13.01
N ALA A 180 -8.34 -7.45 -12.08
CA ALA A 180 -8.40 -5.99 -12.04
C ALA A 180 -7.83 -5.35 -13.32
N PRO A 181 -8.36 -4.20 -13.75
CA PRO A 181 -7.80 -3.47 -14.88
C PRO A 181 -6.43 -2.89 -14.52
N LEU A 182 -5.48 -2.98 -15.46
CA LEU A 182 -4.14 -2.42 -15.29
C LEU A 182 -4.13 -0.89 -15.20
N ALA A 183 -5.11 -0.23 -15.82
CA ALA A 183 -5.22 1.21 -15.86
C ALA A 183 -6.65 1.66 -15.55
N GLY A 184 -6.76 2.84 -14.96
CA GLY A 184 -8.02 3.47 -14.59
C GLY A 184 -7.78 4.88 -14.05
N PRO A 185 -8.74 5.47 -13.33
CA PRO A 185 -8.58 6.81 -12.75
C PRO A 185 -7.47 6.90 -11.68
N PHE A 186 -7.05 5.77 -11.11
CA PHE A 186 -5.98 5.68 -10.12
C PHE A 186 -4.76 4.96 -10.68
N ALA A 187 -3.60 5.17 -10.06
CA ALA A 187 -2.36 4.51 -10.46
C ALA A 187 -2.36 3.01 -10.13
N SER A 188 -3.11 2.61 -9.09
CA SER A 188 -3.19 1.24 -8.60
C SER A 188 -4.30 0.44 -9.28
N PRO A 189 -3.99 -0.73 -9.87
CA PRO A 189 -4.98 -1.72 -10.28
C PRO A 189 -5.95 -2.11 -9.16
N PHE A 190 -5.46 -2.27 -7.93
CA PHE A 190 -6.33 -2.57 -6.79
C PHE A 190 -7.32 -1.44 -6.49
N ALA A 191 -6.88 -0.18 -6.56
CA ALA A 191 -7.75 0.99 -6.39
C ALA A 191 -8.80 1.13 -7.50
N ASN A 192 -8.45 0.69 -8.71
CA ASN A 192 -9.35 0.70 -9.87
C ASN A 192 -10.35 -0.47 -9.90
N ALA A 193 -10.12 -1.51 -9.08
CA ALA A 193 -10.98 -2.68 -9.02
C ALA A 193 -12.33 -2.43 -8.34
N ASP A 194 -13.35 -3.18 -8.77
CA ASP A 194 -14.63 -3.24 -8.04
C ASP A 194 -14.49 -3.99 -6.70
N PHE A 195 -15.47 -3.83 -5.82
CA PHE A 195 -15.42 -4.41 -4.47
C PHE A 195 -15.27 -5.95 -4.49
N GLN A 196 -15.90 -6.64 -5.43
CA GLN A 196 -15.83 -8.09 -5.56
C GLN A 196 -14.42 -8.55 -5.93
N THR A 197 -13.78 -7.85 -6.87
CA THR A 197 -12.40 -8.09 -7.28
C THR A 197 -11.44 -7.82 -6.13
N LYS A 198 -11.65 -6.74 -5.36
CA LYS A 198 -10.83 -6.46 -4.16
C LYS A 198 -10.97 -7.56 -3.10
N ALA A 199 -12.18 -8.05 -2.84
CA ALA A 199 -12.41 -9.16 -1.91
C ALA A 199 -11.70 -10.44 -2.37
N ARG A 200 -11.74 -10.75 -3.67
CA ARG A 200 -10.99 -11.89 -4.24
C ARG A 200 -9.48 -11.71 -4.13
N ALA A 201 -8.96 -10.48 -4.27
CA ALA A 201 -7.54 -10.21 -4.06
C ALA A 201 -7.13 -10.50 -2.61
N PHE A 202 -7.95 -10.11 -1.62
CA PHE A 202 -7.71 -10.48 -0.22
C PHE A 202 -7.77 -12.01 0.01
N GLN A 203 -8.75 -12.71 -0.57
CA GLN A 203 -8.81 -14.17 -0.52
C GLN A 203 -7.54 -14.83 -1.05
N LEU A 204 -6.97 -14.31 -2.15
CA LEU A 204 -5.72 -14.80 -2.73
C LEU A 204 -4.51 -14.58 -1.81
N ILE A 205 -4.52 -13.51 -1.02
CA ILE A 205 -3.45 -13.17 -0.07
C ILE A 205 -3.57 -14.01 1.20
N GLU A 206 -4.78 -14.19 1.74
CA GLU A 206 -5.07 -14.97 2.94
C GLU A 206 -4.86 -16.48 2.74
N GLN A 207 -5.13 -16.97 1.52
CA GLN A 207 -4.82 -18.33 1.08
C GLN A 207 -3.78 -18.25 -0.05
N PRO A 208 -2.49 -18.07 0.27
CA PRO A 208 -1.46 -17.78 -0.73
C PRO A 208 -1.47 -18.81 -1.86
N ALA A 209 -2.00 -18.41 -3.02
CA ALA A 209 -1.93 -19.25 -4.20
C ALA A 209 -0.46 -19.38 -4.63
N ALA A 210 -0.09 -20.57 -5.11
CA ALA A 210 1.26 -20.85 -5.60
C ALA A 210 1.74 -19.80 -6.63
N ASP A 211 0.83 -19.25 -7.43
CA ASP A 211 1.12 -18.22 -8.43
C ASP A 211 1.55 -16.89 -7.81
N LEU A 212 0.90 -16.44 -6.73
CA LEU A 212 1.25 -15.19 -6.04
C LEU A 212 2.60 -15.36 -5.32
N LEU A 213 2.81 -16.50 -4.66
CA LEU A 213 4.09 -16.85 -4.05
C LEU A 213 5.20 -16.89 -5.11
N ALA A 214 4.97 -17.52 -6.27
CA ALA A 214 5.95 -17.63 -7.33
C ALA A 214 6.39 -16.26 -7.88
N VAL A 215 5.49 -15.28 -7.98
CA VAL A 215 5.85 -13.92 -8.43
C VAL A 215 6.88 -13.28 -7.50
N PHE A 216 6.70 -13.42 -6.19
CA PHE A 216 7.61 -12.82 -5.20
C PHE A 216 8.85 -13.68 -4.94
N ASP A 217 8.71 -15.01 -4.83
CA ASP A 217 9.84 -15.92 -4.61
C ASP A 217 10.83 -15.92 -5.79
N ASN A 218 10.36 -15.77 -7.03
CA ASN A 218 11.24 -15.68 -8.20
C ASN A 218 12.04 -14.37 -8.23
N ALA A 219 11.53 -13.30 -7.61
CA ALA A 219 12.21 -12.02 -7.52
C ALA A 219 13.27 -11.98 -6.41
N LEU A 220 13.27 -12.97 -5.50
CA LEU A 220 14.20 -13.01 -4.37
C LEU A 220 15.53 -13.70 -4.75
N PRO A 221 16.69 -13.11 -4.39
CA PRO A 221 17.97 -13.78 -4.51
C PRO A 221 18.10 -14.91 -3.47
N GLN A 222 18.97 -15.90 -3.72
CA GLN A 222 19.30 -16.88 -2.67
C GLN A 222 20.10 -16.21 -1.54
N PRO A 223 19.90 -16.59 -0.25
CA PRO A 223 19.09 -17.71 0.25
C PRO A 223 17.62 -17.35 0.55
N LEU A 224 17.13 -16.19 0.11
CA LEU A 224 15.87 -15.60 0.57
C LEU A 224 14.61 -16.17 -0.12
N ARG A 225 14.79 -17.02 -1.15
CA ARG A 225 13.69 -17.72 -1.79
C ARG A 225 12.95 -18.59 -0.77
N GLY A 226 11.62 -18.48 -0.73
CA GLY A 226 10.75 -19.18 0.23
C GLY A 226 10.26 -18.29 1.39
N SER A 227 10.76 -17.05 1.50
CA SER A 227 10.28 -16.08 2.50
C SER A 227 9.00 -15.33 2.06
N GLY A 228 8.54 -15.49 0.82
CA GLY A 228 7.35 -14.80 0.29
C GLY A 228 6.07 -15.09 1.07
N ALA A 229 5.93 -16.28 1.66
CA ALA A 229 4.76 -16.64 2.45
C ALA A 229 4.60 -15.83 3.75
N GLY A 230 5.72 -15.45 4.39
CA GLY A 230 5.70 -14.60 5.58
C GLY A 230 5.17 -13.20 5.26
N LEU A 231 5.57 -12.65 4.11
CA LEU A 231 5.07 -11.38 3.63
C LEU A 231 3.56 -11.40 3.38
N LEU A 232 3.08 -12.40 2.65
CA LEU A 232 1.65 -12.46 2.31
C LEU A 232 0.78 -12.62 3.56
N ARG A 233 1.24 -13.39 4.55
CA ARG A 233 0.58 -13.49 5.86
C ARG A 233 0.57 -12.15 6.60
N PHE A 234 1.67 -11.41 6.56
CA PHE A 234 1.73 -10.07 7.15
C PHE A 234 0.72 -9.12 6.49
N VAL A 235 0.76 -9.01 5.16
CA VAL A 235 -0.12 -8.12 4.39
C VAL A 235 -1.59 -8.52 4.55
N GLY A 236 -1.91 -9.81 4.41
CA GLY A 236 -3.27 -10.32 4.57
C GLY A 236 -3.81 -10.17 5.99
N GLY A 237 -2.94 -10.33 7.00
CA GLY A 237 -3.36 -10.29 8.40
C GLY A 237 -3.57 -8.89 8.97
N ILE A 238 -2.90 -7.85 8.44
CA ILE A 238 -2.90 -6.53 9.09
C ILE A 238 -3.58 -5.41 8.31
N LEU A 239 -3.72 -5.51 6.98
CA LEU A 239 -4.16 -4.34 6.22
C LEU A 239 -5.62 -3.95 6.50
N LEU A 240 -6.52 -4.92 6.63
CA LEU A 240 -7.92 -4.63 6.97
C LEU A 240 -8.04 -4.12 8.40
N ASP A 241 -7.32 -4.72 9.34
CA ASP A 241 -7.34 -4.34 10.76
C ASP A 241 -6.72 -2.96 10.99
N GLY A 242 -5.54 -2.73 10.43
CA GLY A 242 -4.85 -1.44 10.50
C GLY A 242 -5.64 -0.34 9.80
N SER A 243 -6.31 -0.65 8.69
CA SER A 243 -7.24 0.27 8.07
C SER A 243 -8.41 0.56 9.00
N ALA A 244 -9.13 -0.45 9.47
CA ALA A 244 -10.25 -0.29 10.39
C ALA A 244 -9.88 0.53 11.62
N PHE A 245 -8.71 0.27 12.20
CA PHE A 245 -8.18 1.04 13.31
C PHE A 245 -8.07 2.52 12.97
N THR A 246 -7.46 2.90 11.85
CA THR A 246 -7.30 4.33 11.53
C THR A 246 -8.60 4.99 11.07
N VAL A 247 -9.50 4.29 10.36
CA VAL A 247 -10.77 4.89 9.92
C VAL A 247 -11.79 5.03 11.02
N TRP A 248 -11.87 4.06 11.93
CA TRP A 248 -12.87 4.04 12.99
C TRP A 248 -12.40 4.70 14.29
N SER A 249 -11.09 4.89 14.50
CA SER A 249 -10.56 5.56 15.70
C SER A 249 -10.32 7.07 15.56
N GLU A 250 -10.04 7.67 16.70
CA GLU A 250 -9.68 9.05 16.94
C GLU A 250 -8.17 9.32 16.90
N HIS A 251 -7.34 8.29 16.68
CA HIS A 251 -5.88 8.35 16.87
C HIS A 251 -5.23 9.58 16.19
N ARG A 252 -5.54 9.82 14.90
CA ARG A 252 -5.00 10.96 14.12
C ARG A 252 -5.48 12.34 14.60
N LEU A 253 -6.57 12.38 15.35
CA LEU A 253 -7.22 13.62 15.80
C LEU A 253 -6.83 13.99 17.22
N TYR A 254 -6.13 13.10 17.93
CA TYR A 254 -5.65 13.34 19.28
C TYR A 254 -4.39 14.22 19.25
N ASP A 255 -4.52 15.42 19.83
CA ASP A 255 -3.40 16.29 20.07
C ASP A 255 -2.73 15.92 21.41
N HIS A 256 -1.52 15.41 21.34
CA HIS A 256 -0.73 15.00 22.50
C HIS A 256 -0.34 16.17 23.42
N THR A 257 -0.28 17.40 22.90
CA THR A 257 0.08 18.59 23.67
C THR A 257 -1.10 19.06 24.51
N SER A 258 -2.26 19.26 23.87
CA SER A 258 -3.48 19.66 24.58
C SER A 258 -4.20 18.49 25.28
N ARG A 259 -3.81 17.25 24.98
CA ARG A 259 -4.45 16.00 25.43
C ARG A 259 -5.94 15.94 25.09
N ARG A 260 -6.32 16.50 23.94
CA ARG A 260 -7.70 16.63 23.48
C ARG A 260 -7.83 16.22 22.02
N LEU A 261 -9.04 15.82 21.65
CA LEU A 261 -9.37 15.67 20.24
C LEU A 261 -9.53 17.04 19.60
N SER A 262 -8.79 17.28 18.52
CA SER A 262 -8.88 18.49 17.69
C SER A 262 -10.27 18.68 17.08
N ARG A 263 -10.94 17.56 16.77
CA ARG A 263 -12.34 17.51 16.33
C ARG A 263 -12.88 16.10 16.53
N ARG A 264 -14.20 15.96 16.37
CA ARG A 264 -14.89 14.67 16.42
C ARG A 264 -14.58 13.81 15.18
N PRO A 265 -14.24 12.53 15.33
CA PRO A 265 -14.06 11.61 14.20
C PRO A 265 -15.32 11.45 13.35
N VAL A 266 -15.16 11.33 12.03
CA VAL A 266 -16.26 11.06 11.10
C VAL A 266 -16.98 9.75 11.43
N SER A 267 -16.22 8.72 11.80
CA SER A 267 -16.73 7.42 12.22
C SER A 267 -17.74 7.51 13.38
N TRP A 268 -17.48 8.41 14.33
CA TRP A 268 -18.36 8.64 15.48
C TRP A 268 -19.65 9.35 15.10
N ASN A 269 -19.65 10.16 14.03
CA ASN A 269 -20.87 10.77 13.51
C ASN A 269 -21.75 9.75 12.81
N ILE A 270 -21.13 8.86 12.00
CA ILE A 270 -21.86 7.82 11.25
C ILE A 270 -22.50 6.79 12.19
N THR A 271 -21.79 6.39 13.25
CA THR A 271 -22.30 5.41 14.23
C THR A 271 -23.16 6.03 15.32
N GLY A 272 -23.22 7.37 15.41
CA GLY A 272 -23.81 8.05 16.56
C GLY A 272 -23.08 7.77 17.87
N TYR A 273 -21.80 7.40 17.82
CA TYR A 273 -21.04 7.01 19.02
C TYR A 273 -20.74 8.21 19.92
N ARG A 274 -21.40 8.31 21.07
CA ARG A 274 -21.20 9.39 22.08
C ARG A 274 -21.49 10.81 21.55
N PRO A 275 -22.72 11.13 21.10
CA PRO A 275 -23.04 12.41 20.46
C PRO A 275 -22.93 13.62 21.42
N ASN A 276 -23.03 13.39 22.74
CA ASN A 276 -23.05 14.43 23.77
C ASN A 276 -21.75 14.52 24.58
N GLY A 277 -20.63 13.97 24.08
CA GLY A 277 -19.31 14.03 24.75
C GLY A 277 -18.85 12.71 25.37
N LEU A 278 -17.71 12.74 26.05
CA LEU A 278 -17.17 11.57 26.76
C LEU A 278 -18.15 11.12 27.84
N VAL A 279 -18.41 9.81 27.91
CA VAL A 279 -19.00 9.20 29.11
C VAL A 279 -17.86 9.07 30.11
N ASP A 280 -17.48 10.17 30.74
CA ASP A 280 -16.63 10.12 31.93
C ASP A 280 -17.49 9.52 33.05
N GLY A 281 -17.13 8.33 33.54
CA GLY A 281 -17.77 7.72 34.70
C GLY A 281 -19.12 7.04 34.44
N ASN A 282 -19.18 6.08 33.50
CA ASN A 282 -20.25 5.07 33.56
C ASN A 282 -20.18 4.39 34.94
N ASP A 283 -21.33 4.13 35.58
CA ASP A 283 -21.38 3.44 36.88
C ASP A 283 -20.58 2.13 36.86
N ASP A 284 -20.52 1.45 35.72
CA ASP A 284 -19.73 0.24 35.48
C ASP A 284 -18.21 0.40 35.70
N PHE A 285 -17.68 1.63 35.67
CA PHE A 285 -16.26 1.95 35.88
C PHE A 285 -16.00 2.74 37.17
N ILE A 286 -17.04 3.04 37.96
CA ILE A 286 -16.90 3.62 39.30
C ILE A 286 -16.37 2.51 40.23
N GLY A 287 -15.04 2.45 40.38
CA GLY A 287 -14.35 1.47 41.23
C GLY A 287 -13.00 1.02 40.67
N TYR A 288 -12.75 1.18 39.36
CA TYR A 288 -11.49 0.76 38.72
C TYR A 288 -10.36 1.79 38.86
N TYR A 289 -10.66 3.03 39.23
CA TYR A 289 -9.65 4.05 39.51
C TYR A 289 -9.59 4.31 41.02
N LYS A 290 -8.57 3.70 41.65
CA LYS A 290 -8.24 3.60 43.10
C LYS A 290 -8.69 2.30 43.81
N GLY A 291 -8.19 1.14 43.37
CA GLY A 291 -8.49 -0.12 44.07
C GLY A 291 -7.61 -1.34 43.81
N PHE A 292 -6.46 -1.22 43.14
CA PHE A 292 -5.53 -2.35 43.02
C PHE A 292 -4.29 -2.13 43.88
N GLU A 293 -4.30 -2.73 45.07
CA GLU A 293 -3.08 -3.23 45.72
C GLU A 293 -2.91 -4.68 45.24
N GLU A 294 -1.79 -4.93 44.56
CA GLU A 294 -1.11 -6.21 44.23
C GLU A 294 -1.90 -7.54 44.16
N PHE A 295 -1.66 -8.30 43.08
CA PHE A 295 -1.66 -9.76 43.11
C PHE A 295 -0.23 -10.27 42.89
#